data_AF-A0A4Q5Z208-F1
#
_entry.id   AF-A0A4Q5Z208-F1
#
_cell.length_a   1.000
_cell.length_b   1.000
_cell.length_c   1.000
_cell.angle_alpha   90.00
_cell.angle_beta   90.00
_cell.angle_gamma   90.00
#
_symmetry.space_group_name_H-M   'P 1'
#
loop_
_entity.id
_entity.type
_entity.pdbx_description
1 polymer ?
#
loop_
_entity_poly.entity_id
_entity_poly.type
_entity_poly.pdbx_seq_one_letter_code
_entity_poly.pdbx_strand_id
1 'polypeptide(L)'
;MEHHSEPTEVTFHHEPSQGTARIWKTFWILLIITVIELALGFSMYLFPDLPSFLVLFLKGVIVILSLAKAFYIVGVFMHLGDEIRNMIMTIVVPLMLFVWFIGAFLWDGNSYRTMRNRFDPSLEYKTTQAPVEKKDTAVKPLH
;
A
#
# COMPACT_ATOMS: atom_id res chain seq x y z
N MET A 1 12.21 -14.62 74.05
CA MET A 1 11.05 -14.61 73.14
C MET A 1 11.56 -14.05 71.83
N GLU A 2 11.92 -14.92 70.90
CA GLU A 2 12.39 -14.52 69.57
C GLU A 2 11.18 -14.12 68.74
N HIS A 3 11.16 -12.87 68.28
CA HIS A 3 10.14 -12.36 67.38
C HIS A 3 10.41 -12.91 65.97
N HIS A 4 9.75 -14.01 65.63
CA HIS A 4 9.60 -14.46 64.25
C HIS A 4 8.93 -13.34 63.45
N SER A 5 9.73 -12.73 62.56
CA SER A 5 9.27 -11.74 61.61
C SER A 5 8.77 -12.50 60.37
N GLU A 6 7.47 -12.75 60.30
CA GLU A 6 6.82 -13.32 59.12
C GLU A 6 7.06 -12.37 57.93
N PRO A 7 7.60 -12.86 56.78
CA PRO A 7 7.75 -12.04 55.60
C PRO A 7 6.36 -11.70 55.07
N THR A 8 5.98 -10.44 55.14
CA THR A 8 4.76 -9.93 54.55
C THR A 8 4.86 -10.15 53.05
N GLU A 9 4.12 -11.13 52.51
CA GLU A 9 4.04 -11.39 51.09
C GLU A 9 3.46 -10.14 50.40
N VAL A 10 4.32 -9.41 49.71
CA VAL A 10 3.93 -8.26 48.89
C VAL A 10 3.18 -8.81 47.69
N THR A 11 1.86 -8.97 47.83
CA THR A 11 0.98 -9.27 46.70
C THR A 11 0.96 -8.04 45.81
N PHE A 12 1.82 -8.03 44.79
CA PHE A 12 1.77 -7.03 43.72
C PHE A 12 0.45 -7.20 42.97
N HIS A 13 -0.57 -6.43 43.35
CA HIS A 13 -1.77 -6.26 42.56
C HIS A 13 -1.33 -5.71 41.19
N HIS A 14 -1.32 -6.58 40.18
CA HIS A 14 -1.16 -6.16 38.79
C HIS A 14 -2.33 -5.23 38.46
N GLU A 15 -2.08 -3.93 38.47
CA GLU A 15 -3.00 -2.92 37.95
C GLU A 15 -3.34 -3.34 36.49
N PRO A 16 -4.62 -3.43 36.12
CA PRO A 16 -4.99 -3.87 34.79
C PRO A 16 -4.41 -2.90 33.77
N SER A 17 -3.47 -3.41 32.96
CA SER A 17 -2.77 -2.66 31.90
C SER A 17 -3.71 -1.70 31.14
N GLN A 18 -3.59 -0.40 31.39
CA GLN A 18 -4.46 0.64 30.82
C GLN A 18 -4.44 0.67 29.27
N GLY A 19 -3.43 0.05 28.64
CA GLY A 19 -3.31 -0.05 27.18
C GLY A 19 -4.25 -1.06 26.51
N THR A 20 -4.63 -2.14 27.20
CA THR A 20 -5.32 -3.29 26.56
C THR A 20 -6.71 -2.93 26.03
N ALA A 21 -7.45 -2.09 26.74
CA ALA A 21 -8.78 -1.65 26.32
C ALA A 21 -8.74 -0.78 25.03
N ARG A 22 -7.70 0.07 24.89
CA ARG A 22 -7.55 0.90 23.69
C ARG A 22 -7.18 0.05 22.48
N ILE A 23 -6.31 -0.95 22.66
CA ILE A 23 -5.93 -1.89 21.60
C ILE A 23 -7.16 -2.64 21.09
N TRP A 24 -7.98 -3.17 21.99
CA TRP A 24 -9.23 -3.86 21.63
C TRP A 24 -10.22 -2.98 20.87
N LYS A 25 -10.40 -1.73 21.31
CA LYS A 25 -11.25 -0.77 20.59
C LYS A 25 -10.74 -0.49 19.17
N THR A 26 -9.43 -0.31 19.04
CA THR A 26 -8.76 -0.03 17.76
C THR A 26 -8.87 -1.22 16.83
N PHE A 27 -8.65 -2.43 17.36
CA PHE A 27 -8.81 -3.69 16.65
C PHE A 27 -10.22 -3.82 16.06
N TRP A 28 -11.28 -3.60 16.86
CA TRP A 28 -12.65 -3.68 16.36
C TRP A 28 -12.95 -2.66 15.25
N ILE A 29 -12.49 -1.41 15.40
CA ILE A 29 -12.67 -0.37 14.38
C ILE A 29 -11.98 -0.78 13.06
N LEU A 30 -10.74 -1.25 13.16
CA LEU A 30 -9.96 -1.68 12.00
C LEU A 30 -10.52 -2.95 11.36
N LEU A 31 -11.06 -3.87 12.16
CA LEU A 31 -11.72 -5.07 11.70
C LEU A 31 -12.93 -4.71 10.85
N ILE A 32 -13.81 -3.82 11.35
CA ILE A 32 -15.00 -3.38 10.62
C ILE A 32 -14.62 -2.72 9.29
N ILE A 33 -13.64 -1.80 9.30
CA ILE A 33 -13.14 -1.16 8.07
C ILE A 33 -12.62 -2.22 7.09
N THR A 34 -11.88 -3.21 7.56
CA THR A 34 -11.30 -4.27 6.72
C THR A 34 -12.38 -5.19 6.14
N VAL A 35 -13.43 -5.52 6.91
CA VAL A 35 -14.57 -6.31 6.41
C VAL A 35 -15.32 -5.54 5.33
N ILE A 36 -15.54 -4.22 5.52
CA ILE A 36 -16.18 -3.36 4.51
C ILE A 36 -15.33 -3.29 3.23
N GLU A 37 -14.02 -3.08 3.37
CA GLU A 37 -13.07 -3.06 2.25
C GLU A 37 -13.14 -4.37 1.43
N LEU A 38 -13.12 -5.52 2.11
CA LEU A 38 -13.19 -6.83 1.48
C LEU A 38 -14.56 -7.06 0.82
N ALA A 39 -15.65 -6.64 1.46
CA ALA A 39 -16.99 -6.73 0.90
C ALA A 39 -17.15 -5.87 -0.36
N LEU A 40 -16.58 -4.66 -0.38
CA LEU A 40 -16.54 -3.82 -1.57
C LEU A 40 -15.73 -4.48 -2.69
N GLY A 41 -14.55 -5.04 -2.38
CA GLY A 41 -13.76 -5.80 -3.34
C GLY A 41 -14.48 -7.03 -3.88
N PHE A 42 -15.16 -7.77 -3.02
CA PHE A 42 -15.95 -8.94 -3.38
C PHE A 42 -17.18 -8.58 -4.24
N SER A 43 -17.85 -7.47 -3.93
CA SER A 43 -18.98 -6.98 -4.73
C SER A 43 -18.56 -6.67 -6.17
N MET A 44 -17.35 -6.15 -6.38
CA MET A 44 -16.79 -5.92 -7.70
C MET A 44 -16.50 -7.22 -8.47
N TYR A 45 -16.21 -8.32 -7.77
CA TYR A 45 -16.04 -9.64 -8.40
C TYR A 45 -17.38 -10.27 -8.76
N LEU A 46 -18.38 -10.10 -7.90
CA LEU A 46 -19.70 -10.71 -8.09
C LEU A 46 -20.54 -10.04 -9.18
N PHE A 47 -20.30 -8.74 -9.42
CA PHE A 47 -20.99 -7.95 -10.45
C PHE A 47 -20.00 -7.46 -11.51
N PRO A 48 -19.71 -8.27 -12.55
CA PRO A 48 -18.76 -7.89 -13.60
C PRO A 48 -19.29 -6.80 -14.55
N ASP A 49 -20.61 -6.62 -14.63
CA ASP A 49 -21.27 -5.68 -15.57
C ASP A 49 -21.37 -4.24 -15.03
N LEU A 50 -20.61 -3.90 -13.98
CA LEU A 50 -20.61 -2.55 -13.42
C LEU A 50 -20.01 -1.54 -14.41
N PRO A 51 -20.57 -0.33 -14.52
CA PRO A 51 -20.04 0.69 -15.41
C PRO A 51 -18.60 1.05 -15.03
N SER A 52 -17.74 1.27 -16.03
CA SER A 52 -16.30 1.46 -15.84
C SER A 52 -15.95 2.58 -14.85
N PHE A 53 -16.74 3.65 -14.82
CA PHE A 53 -16.59 4.74 -13.85
C PHE A 53 -16.77 4.26 -12.40
N LEU A 54 -17.79 3.44 -12.14
CA LEU A 54 -18.10 2.93 -10.81
C LEU A 54 -17.02 1.95 -10.34
N VAL A 55 -16.50 1.12 -11.25
CA VAL A 55 -15.36 0.22 -10.98
C VAL A 55 -14.12 1.00 -10.57
N LEU A 56 -13.79 2.09 -11.28
CA LEU A 56 -12.66 2.96 -10.93
C LEU A 56 -12.88 3.68 -9.60
N PHE A 57 -14.10 4.13 -9.33
CA PHE A 57 -14.47 4.75 -8.06
C PHE A 57 -14.32 3.76 -6.89
N LEU A 58 -14.87 2.54 -6.99
CA LEU A 58 -14.74 1.50 -5.95
C LEU A 58 -13.27 1.13 -5.70
N LYS A 59 -12.47 0.97 -6.76
CA LYS A 59 -11.01 0.77 -6.63
C LYS A 59 -10.35 1.91 -5.86
N GLY A 60 -10.71 3.16 -6.17
CA GLY A 60 -10.21 4.32 -5.43
C GLY A 60 -10.59 4.29 -3.96
N VAL A 61 -11.87 4.00 -3.65
CA VAL A 61 -12.36 3.87 -2.27
C VAL A 61 -11.63 2.78 -1.51
N ILE A 62 -11.43 1.60 -2.10
CA ILE A 62 -10.69 0.50 -1.48
C ILE A 62 -9.26 0.93 -1.15
N VAL A 63 -8.55 1.57 -2.09
CA VAL A 63 -7.18 2.07 -1.85
C VAL A 63 -7.15 3.10 -0.73
N ILE A 64 -8.10 4.04 -0.71
CA ILE A 64 -8.18 5.06 0.34
C ILE A 64 -8.46 4.44 1.71
N LEU A 65 -9.38 3.47 1.80
CA LEU A 65 -9.68 2.75 3.04
C LEU A 65 -8.47 1.96 3.54
N SER A 66 -7.73 1.31 2.64
CA SER A 66 -6.50 0.58 2.97
C SER A 66 -5.41 1.52 3.53
N LEU A 67 -5.22 2.68 2.91
CA LEU A 67 -4.29 3.69 3.41
C LEU A 67 -4.76 4.26 4.76
N ALA A 68 -6.03 4.64 4.87
CA ALA A 68 -6.60 5.18 6.10
C ALA A 68 -6.44 4.21 7.27
N LYS A 69 -6.67 2.91 7.07
CA LYS A 69 -6.45 1.90 8.12
C LYS A 69 -4.98 1.83 8.53
N ALA A 70 -4.05 1.88 7.58
CA ALA A 70 -2.62 1.82 7.86
C ALA A 70 -2.18 3.06 8.66
N PHE A 71 -2.61 4.26 8.28
CA PHE A 71 -2.37 5.47 9.04
C PHE A 71 -3.01 5.44 10.42
N TYR A 72 -4.22 4.88 10.56
CA TYR A 72 -4.90 4.75 11.85
C TYR A 72 -4.20 3.77 12.80
N ILE A 73 -3.72 2.62 12.29
CA ILE A 73 -2.84 1.70 13.03
C ILE A 73 -1.64 2.49 13.55
N VAL A 74 -0.88 3.12 12.64
CA VAL A 74 0.35 3.83 13.00
C VAL A 74 0.06 4.93 14.02
N GLY A 75 -0.93 5.78 13.77
CA GLY A 75 -1.30 6.87 14.68
C GLY A 75 -1.74 6.38 16.06
N VAL A 76 -2.58 5.35 16.16
CA VAL A 76 -3.07 4.86 17.45
C VAL A 76 -2.00 4.09 18.23
N PHE A 77 -1.20 3.26 17.56
CA PHE A 77 -0.09 2.55 18.22
C PHE A 77 1.08 3.48 18.56
N MET A 78 1.21 4.62 17.88
CA MET A 78 2.21 5.66 18.18
C MET A 78 1.78 6.66 19.25
N HIS A 79 0.48 6.95 19.38
CA HIS A 79 -0.06 7.96 20.29
C HIS A 79 -0.46 7.39 21.67
N LEU A 80 0.15 6.27 22.06
CA LEU A 80 -0.25 5.50 23.26
C LEU A 80 0.58 5.79 24.51
N GLY A 81 1.58 6.65 24.45
CA GLY A 81 2.29 7.04 25.66
C GLY A 81 3.32 8.12 25.38
N ASP A 82 3.26 9.22 26.13
CA ASP A 82 4.33 10.22 26.22
C ASP A 82 5.69 9.60 26.64
N GLU A 83 5.68 8.33 27.07
CA GLU A 83 6.84 7.50 27.43
C GLU A 83 7.53 6.82 26.21
N ILE A 84 6.94 6.88 25.01
CA ILE A 84 7.27 5.96 23.87
C ILE A 84 7.97 6.67 22.69
N ARG A 85 8.47 7.89 22.86
CA ARG A 85 9.18 8.62 21.79
C ARG A 85 10.31 7.81 21.13
N ASN A 86 10.98 6.93 21.88
CA ASN A 86 11.98 6.01 21.33
C ASN A 86 11.39 4.92 20.43
N MET A 87 10.22 4.35 20.75
CA MET A 87 9.57 3.35 19.90
C MET A 87 8.84 3.97 18.70
N ILE A 88 8.44 5.25 18.77
CA ILE A 88 8.02 5.98 17.57
C ILE A 88 9.15 5.99 16.53
N MET A 89 10.39 6.25 16.98
CA MET A 89 11.56 6.32 16.11
C MET A 89 11.85 4.96 15.46
N THR A 90 11.71 3.86 16.20
CA THR A 90 11.94 2.52 15.65
C THR A 90 10.87 2.03 14.68
N ILE A 91 9.66 2.63 14.69
CA ILE A 91 8.60 2.30 13.72
C ILE A 91 8.62 3.27 12.53
N VAL A 92 8.86 4.57 12.75
CA VAL A 92 8.94 5.58 11.69
C VAL A 92 10.13 5.32 10.77
N VAL A 93 11.30 4.98 11.31
CA VAL A 93 12.51 4.74 10.49
C VAL A 93 12.31 3.63 9.45
N PRO A 94 11.86 2.41 9.80
CA PRO A 94 11.60 1.38 8.79
C PRO A 94 10.47 1.75 7.83
N LEU A 95 9.43 2.47 8.26
CA LEU A 95 8.39 2.97 7.35
C LEU A 95 8.94 3.99 6.35
N MET A 96 9.80 4.91 6.81
CA MET A 96 10.44 5.91 5.96
C MET A 96 11.40 5.26 4.96
N LEU A 97 12.18 4.28 5.41
CA LEU A 97 13.03 3.48 4.53
C LEU A 97 12.22 2.71 3.51
N PHE A 98 11.05 2.15 3.88
CA PHE A 98 10.18 1.44 2.96
C PHE A 98 9.63 2.35 1.85
N VAL A 99 9.13 3.53 2.21
CA VAL A 99 8.62 4.51 1.23
C VAL A 99 9.75 5.03 0.33
N TRP A 100 10.90 5.36 0.92
CA TRP A 100 12.08 5.79 0.16
C TRP A 100 12.57 4.70 -0.80
N PHE A 101 12.59 3.44 -0.35
CA PHE A 101 12.98 2.28 -1.16
C PHE A 101 12.02 2.09 -2.34
N ILE A 102 10.71 2.12 -2.13
CA ILE A 102 9.75 2.06 -3.25
C ILE A 102 9.99 3.21 -4.23
N GLY A 103 10.23 4.44 -3.75
CA GLY A 103 10.56 5.59 -4.59
C GLY A 103 11.83 5.38 -5.43
N ALA A 104 12.90 4.88 -4.80
CA ALA A 104 14.17 4.58 -5.49
C ALA A 104 13.98 3.49 -6.55
N PHE A 105 13.26 2.41 -6.23
CA PHE A 105 12.93 1.34 -7.18
C PHE A 105 12.03 1.82 -8.33
N LEU A 106 11.11 2.75 -8.09
CA LEU A 106 10.26 3.30 -9.14
C LEU A 106 11.06 4.20 -10.09
N TRP A 107 11.97 5.00 -9.54
CA TRP A 107 12.88 5.83 -10.33
C TRP A 107 13.83 4.99 -11.18
N ASP A 108 14.49 4.00 -10.57
CA ASP A 108 15.40 3.10 -11.28
C ASP A 108 14.65 2.16 -12.24
N GLY A 109 13.44 1.73 -11.88
CA GLY A 109 12.55 0.98 -12.77
C GLY A 109 12.12 1.80 -14.00
N ASN A 110 11.85 3.09 -13.84
CA ASN A 110 11.56 3.98 -14.97
C ASN A 110 12.79 4.21 -15.87
N SER A 111 13.98 4.31 -15.27
CA SER A 111 15.26 4.33 -15.97
C SER A 111 15.46 3.04 -16.78
N TYR A 112 15.25 1.88 -16.15
CA TYR A 112 15.34 0.56 -16.78
C TYR A 112 14.37 0.40 -17.96
N ARG A 113 13.11 0.85 -17.81
CA ARG A 113 12.11 0.83 -18.89
C ARG A 113 12.53 1.73 -20.06
N THR A 114 13.12 2.88 -19.77
CA THR A 114 13.61 3.83 -20.77
C THR A 114 14.79 3.26 -21.56
N MET A 115 15.73 2.61 -20.89
CA MET A 115 16.87 1.96 -21.56
C MET A 115 16.41 0.78 -22.43
N ARG A 116 15.51 -0.06 -21.92
CA ARG A 116 14.86 -1.14 -22.69
C ARG A 116 14.26 -0.63 -24.00
N ASN A 117 13.44 0.42 -23.95
CA ASN A 117 12.78 0.93 -25.15
C ASN A 117 13.76 1.54 -26.16
N ARG A 118 14.93 1.98 -25.70
CA ARG A 118 15.95 2.61 -26.55
C ARG A 118 16.88 1.60 -27.22
N PHE A 119 17.00 0.39 -26.68
CA PHE A 119 17.87 -0.69 -27.19
C PHE A 119 17.08 -1.92 -27.67
N ASP A 120 15.78 -1.81 -27.90
CA ASP A 120 14.97 -2.89 -28.47
C ASP A 120 15.17 -2.93 -30.01
N PRO A 121 15.82 -3.99 -30.57
CA PRO A 121 16.08 -4.09 -32.01
C PRO A 121 14.79 -4.14 -32.84
N SER A 122 13.66 -4.54 -32.24
CA SER A 122 12.37 -4.63 -32.93
C SER A 122 11.75 -3.26 -33.25
N LEU A 123 12.06 -2.23 -32.46
CA LEU A 123 11.60 -0.85 -32.67
C LEU A 123 12.41 -0.14 -33.78
N GLU A 124 13.70 -0.46 -33.89
CA GLU A 124 14.57 0.04 -34.96
C GLU A 124 14.14 -0.52 -36.33
N TYR A 125 13.84 -1.81 -36.42
CA TYR A 125 13.26 -2.46 -37.61
C TYR A 125 11.96 -1.79 -38.10
N LYS A 126 11.12 -1.30 -37.17
CA LYS A 126 9.82 -0.67 -37.48
C LYS A 126 9.96 0.80 -37.92
N THR A 127 11.05 1.46 -37.54
CA THR A 127 11.33 2.87 -37.89
C THR A 127 12.08 2.98 -39.23
N THR A 128 12.98 2.04 -39.52
CA THR A 128 13.73 1.98 -40.80
C THR A 128 12.85 1.56 -41.98
N GLN A 129 11.70 0.91 -41.72
CA GLN A 129 10.68 0.63 -42.72
C GLN A 129 9.50 1.62 -42.63
N ALA A 130 9.76 2.90 -42.88
CA ALA A 130 8.68 3.78 -43.32
C ALA A 130 8.09 3.20 -44.63
N PRO A 131 6.75 3.25 -44.84
CA PRO A 131 6.14 2.61 -46.00
C PRO A 131 6.72 3.24 -47.26
N VAL A 132 7.37 2.41 -48.09
CA VAL A 132 7.81 2.77 -49.43
C VAL A 132 6.60 3.36 -50.15
N GLU A 133 6.69 4.65 -50.48
CA GLU A 133 5.72 5.38 -51.29
C GLU A 133 5.43 4.56 -52.55
N LYS A 134 4.23 3.97 -52.64
CA LYS A 134 3.75 3.33 -53.87
C LYS A 134 3.59 4.44 -54.91
N LYS A 135 4.61 4.63 -55.74
CA LYS A 135 4.52 5.44 -56.96
C LYS A 135 3.56 4.73 -57.91
N ASP A 136 2.37 5.27 -58.07
CA ASP A 136 1.37 4.82 -59.03
C ASP A 136 1.94 4.90 -60.45
N THR A 137 2.43 3.77 -60.96
CA THR A 137 2.73 3.60 -62.39
C THR A 137 1.47 3.08 -63.07
N ALA A 138 0.43 3.92 -63.12
CA ALA A 138 -0.69 3.71 -64.02
C ALA A 138 -0.25 4.16 -65.42
N VAL A 139 0.30 3.24 -66.20
CA VAL A 139 0.52 3.43 -67.63
C VAL A 139 -0.85 3.61 -68.28
N LYS A 140 -1.16 4.85 -68.65
CA LYS A 140 -2.32 5.22 -69.46
C LYS A 140 -2.18 4.54 -70.83
N PRO A 141 -3.11 3.68 -71.27
CA PRO A 141 -3.06 3.17 -72.64
C PRO A 141 -3.30 4.34 -73.59
N LEU A 142 -2.34 4.60 -74.48
CA LEU A 142 -2.58 5.40 -75.68
C LEU A 142 -3.45 4.58 -76.64
N HIS A 143 -4.33 5.30 -77.34
CA HIS A 143 -5.28 4.87 -78.36
C HIS A 143 -4.83 3.70 -79.25
#